data_AF-A0A846N502-F1
#
_entry.id   AF-A0A846N502-F1
#
_cell.length_a   1.000
_cell.length_b   1.000
_cell.length_c   1.000
_cell.angle_alpha   90.00
_cell.angle_beta   90.00
_cell.angle_gamma   90.00
#
_symmetry.space_group_name_H-M   'P 1'
#
loop_
_entity.id
_entity.type
_entity.pdbx_description
1 polymer ?
#
loop_
_entity_poly.entity_id
_entity_poly.type
_entity_poly.pdbx_seq_one_letter_code
_entity_poly.pdbx_strand_id
1 'polypeptide(L)'
;MKLNEIANNPGATKKKTKVGRGSSSGLGKTCGRGVKGAKARTGNAVYGFEGGQMPLHMRMPKRGFNNIFGTDFAEINLGRLQKAVDEKKIDVSAKIDLPALKAAGLVSKSRDGVRLLAKGELSAKLNLEVAGASKSAVEAVEKAGGSVVVTYKKKVTANKKGEPGKRQQRRIDSAKKRAERNG
;
A
#
# COMPACT_ATOMS: atom_id res chain seq x y z
N MET A 1 -39.42 -16.53 3.67
CA MET A 1 -38.72 -16.58 2.38
C MET A 1 -38.72 -18.02 1.91
N LYS A 2 -39.29 -18.34 0.74
CA LYS A 2 -39.27 -19.71 0.24
C LYS A 2 -37.95 -19.95 -0.51
N LEU A 3 -37.36 -21.13 -0.36
CA LEU A 3 -36.04 -21.46 -0.93
C LEU A 3 -36.00 -21.39 -2.47
N ASN A 4 -37.13 -21.56 -3.14
CA ASN A 4 -37.28 -21.57 -4.60
C ASN A 4 -37.39 -20.18 -5.24
N GLU A 5 -37.61 -19.12 -4.45
CA GLU A 5 -37.82 -17.75 -4.92
C GLU A 5 -36.57 -16.86 -4.70
N ILE A 6 -35.47 -17.44 -4.22
CA ILE A 6 -34.21 -16.74 -3.99
C ILE A 6 -33.48 -16.55 -5.32
N ALA A 7 -33.35 -15.30 -5.76
CA ALA A 7 -32.56 -14.93 -6.93
C ALA A 7 -31.55 -13.83 -6.55
N ASN A 8 -30.43 -13.79 -7.28
CA ASN A 8 -29.46 -12.72 -7.14
C ASN A 8 -29.98 -11.41 -7.73
N ASN A 9 -29.41 -10.28 -7.30
CA ASN A 9 -29.67 -8.99 -7.91
C ASN A 9 -29.41 -9.02 -9.42
N PRO A 10 -30.26 -8.37 -10.24
CA PRO A 10 -30.09 -8.35 -11.68
C PRO A 10 -28.69 -7.82 -12.05
N GLY A 11 -27.97 -8.58 -12.88
CA GLY A 11 -26.60 -8.24 -13.29
C GLY A 11 -25.47 -8.80 -12.42
N ALA A 12 -25.78 -9.39 -11.25
CA ALA A 12 -24.77 -10.06 -10.41
C ALA A 12 -24.10 -11.25 -11.10
N THR A 13 -24.80 -11.92 -12.02
CA THR A 13 -24.26 -13.02 -12.83
C THR A 13 -24.52 -12.77 -14.32
N LYS A 14 -23.54 -13.07 -15.16
CA LYS A 14 -23.66 -13.02 -16.62
C LYS A 14 -23.55 -14.43 -17.19
N LYS A 15 -24.41 -14.77 -18.15
CA LYS A 15 -24.35 -16.07 -18.84
C LYS A 15 -23.04 -16.14 -19.64
N LYS A 16 -22.24 -17.20 -19.42
CA LYS A 16 -21.02 -17.44 -20.19
C LYS A 16 -21.36 -17.77 -21.64
N THR A 17 -20.63 -17.18 -22.58
CA THR A 17 -20.78 -17.49 -24.00
C THR A 17 -20.21 -18.88 -24.28
N LYS A 18 -21.05 -19.81 -24.73
CA LYS A 18 -20.64 -21.18 -25.11
C LYS A 18 -20.24 -21.19 -26.58
N VAL A 19 -18.94 -21.26 -26.85
CA VAL A 19 -18.41 -21.32 -28.23
C VAL A 19 -18.61 -22.70 -28.86
N GLY A 20 -18.64 -22.77 -30.20
CA GLY A 20 -18.72 -24.03 -30.94
C GLY A 20 -20.11 -24.69 -30.95
N ARG A 21 -21.18 -23.93 -30.69
CA ARG A 21 -22.57 -24.43 -30.59
C ARG A 21 -23.46 -23.92 -31.73
N GLY A 22 -23.07 -24.25 -32.97
CA GLY A 22 -23.85 -23.92 -34.17
C GLY A 22 -23.67 -22.48 -34.67
N SER A 23 -24.00 -22.24 -35.94
CA SER A 23 -23.80 -20.95 -36.63
C SER A 23 -24.62 -19.80 -36.04
N SER A 24 -25.86 -20.06 -35.64
CA SER A 24 -26.78 -19.07 -35.05
C SER A 24 -26.23 -18.42 -33.78
N SER A 25 -25.36 -19.11 -33.03
CA SER A 25 -24.72 -18.57 -31.82
C SER A 25 -23.71 -17.43 -32.07
N GLY A 26 -23.39 -17.09 -33.32
CA GLY A 26 -22.36 -16.11 -33.70
C GLY A 26 -20.91 -16.56 -33.50
N LEU A 27 -20.67 -17.55 -32.63
CA LEU A 27 -19.35 -18.13 -32.33
C LEU A 27 -19.30 -19.64 -32.64
N GLY A 28 -20.01 -20.06 -33.68
CA GLY A 28 -20.12 -21.45 -34.10
C GLY A 28 -18.87 -21.98 -34.80
N LYS A 29 -18.66 -21.58 -36.06
CA LYS A 29 -17.70 -22.23 -36.97
C LYS A 29 -16.24 -22.10 -36.52
N THR A 30 -15.85 -20.94 -36.01
CA THR A 30 -14.45 -20.62 -35.66
C THR A 30 -14.25 -20.34 -34.17
N CYS A 31 -15.31 -20.44 -33.35
CA CYS A 31 -15.26 -20.15 -31.92
C CYS A 31 -14.64 -18.77 -31.58
N GLY A 32 -14.71 -17.80 -32.49
CA GLY A 32 -14.09 -16.48 -32.32
C GLY A 32 -12.57 -16.42 -32.53
N ARG A 33 -11.95 -17.50 -33.02
CA ARG A 33 -10.48 -17.58 -33.22
C ARG A 33 -9.99 -17.14 -34.60
N GLY A 34 -10.89 -16.82 -35.53
CA GLY A 34 -10.57 -16.49 -36.91
C GLY A 34 -10.32 -17.72 -37.79
N VAL A 35 -9.60 -17.54 -38.90
CA VAL A 35 -9.36 -18.57 -39.94
C VAL A 35 -8.04 -19.32 -39.63
N LYS A 36 -7.32 -19.84 -40.63
CA LYS A 36 -6.16 -20.74 -40.48
C LYS A 36 -4.87 -19.99 -40.08
N GLY A 37 -4.89 -19.30 -38.94
CA GLY A 37 -3.72 -18.62 -38.37
C GLY A 37 -3.13 -19.36 -37.17
N ALA A 38 -1.95 -18.92 -36.72
CA ALA A 38 -1.25 -19.54 -35.59
C ALA A 38 -2.07 -19.52 -34.28
N LYS A 39 -2.87 -18.47 -34.02
CA LYS A 39 -3.73 -18.35 -32.82
C LYS A 39 -5.01 -19.20 -32.87
N ALA A 40 -5.33 -19.77 -34.04
CA ALA A 40 -6.53 -20.56 -34.24
C ALA A 40 -6.40 -22.03 -33.83
N ARG A 41 -5.18 -22.48 -33.49
CA ARG A 41 -4.88 -23.85 -33.05
C ARG A 41 -4.65 -23.89 -31.54
N THR A 42 -4.73 -25.10 -30.98
CA THR A 42 -4.42 -25.36 -29.57
C THR A 42 -2.94 -25.13 -29.28
N GLY A 43 -2.61 -24.72 -28.06
CA GLY A 43 -1.22 -24.62 -27.58
C GLY A 43 -0.47 -23.34 -27.96
N ASN A 44 -1.03 -22.46 -28.79
CA ASN A 44 -0.37 -21.20 -29.12
C ASN A 44 -0.84 -20.02 -28.25
N ALA A 45 0.07 -19.50 -27.43
CA ALA A 45 -0.15 -18.35 -26.56
C ALA A 45 0.92 -17.28 -26.85
N VAL A 46 0.64 -16.41 -27.82
CA VAL A 46 1.52 -15.32 -28.26
C VAL A 46 1.34 -14.11 -27.35
N TYR A 47 1.69 -14.25 -26.06
CA TYR A 47 1.69 -13.14 -25.11
C TYR A 47 3.11 -12.56 -25.03
N GLY A 48 3.29 -11.31 -25.46
CA GLY A 48 4.58 -10.61 -25.42
C GLY A 48 5.54 -10.87 -26.59
N PHE A 49 5.11 -11.58 -27.64
CA PHE A 49 5.87 -11.75 -28.88
C PHE A 49 5.54 -10.65 -29.88
N GLU A 50 6.59 -9.95 -30.34
CA GLU A 50 6.51 -8.78 -31.25
C GLU A 50 6.90 -9.13 -32.70
N GLY A 51 6.61 -10.36 -33.15
CA GLY A 51 6.82 -10.74 -34.56
C GLY A 51 8.27 -10.99 -34.97
N GLY A 52 9.15 -11.30 -34.01
CA GLY A 52 10.60 -11.48 -34.26
C GLY A 52 11.42 -10.21 -34.04
N GLN A 53 10.77 -9.06 -33.81
CA GLN A 53 11.42 -7.87 -33.29
C GLN A 53 11.93 -8.11 -31.86
N MET A 54 13.03 -7.45 -31.47
CA MET A 54 13.47 -7.43 -30.07
C MET A 54 12.35 -6.89 -29.16
N PRO A 55 11.85 -7.68 -28.20
CA PRO A 55 10.72 -7.27 -27.36
C PRO A 55 11.00 -6.01 -26.55
N LEU A 56 9.96 -5.23 -26.26
CA LEU A 56 10.08 -3.95 -25.55
C LEU A 56 10.81 -4.06 -24.19
N HIS A 57 10.57 -5.15 -23.45
CA HIS A 57 11.21 -5.40 -22.15
C HIS A 57 12.71 -5.72 -22.23
N MET A 58 13.21 -6.06 -23.43
CA MET A 58 14.65 -6.22 -23.70
C MET A 58 15.27 -4.96 -24.29
N ARG A 59 14.50 -4.19 -25.08
CA ARG A 59 14.94 -2.92 -25.68
C ARG A 59 15.18 -1.83 -24.63
N MET A 60 14.31 -1.75 -23.62
CA MET A 60 14.45 -0.75 -22.56
C MET A 60 15.51 -1.16 -21.55
N PRO A 61 16.39 -0.24 -21.11
CA PRO A 61 17.36 -0.55 -20.07
C PRO A 61 16.64 -0.82 -18.74
N LYS A 62 17.15 -1.79 -17.97
CA LYS A 62 16.71 -1.99 -16.59
C LYS A 62 17.15 -0.78 -15.76
N ARG A 63 16.18 -0.05 -15.18
CA ARG A 63 16.45 1.16 -14.41
C ARG A 63 16.18 0.96 -12.93
N GLY A 64 17.10 1.45 -12.10
CA GLY A 64 16.99 1.45 -10.65
C GLY A 64 17.31 0.11 -10.00
N PHE A 65 17.01 0.03 -8.71
CA PHE A 65 17.13 -1.17 -7.89
C PHE A 65 16.01 -1.18 -6.86
N ASN A 66 15.65 -2.35 -6.33
CA ASN A 66 14.68 -2.44 -5.26
C ASN A 66 15.37 -2.20 -3.90
N ASN A 67 15.02 -1.12 -3.21
CA ASN A 67 15.56 -0.83 -1.88
C ASN A 67 14.84 -1.65 -0.80
N ILE A 68 15.46 -2.74 -0.38
CA ILE A 68 14.95 -3.64 0.68
C ILE A 68 14.86 -2.94 2.05
N PHE A 69 15.58 -1.83 2.23
CA PHE A 69 15.56 -1.03 3.46
C PHE A 69 14.62 0.18 3.38
N GLY A 70 13.85 0.30 2.29
CA GLY A 70 12.84 1.35 2.15
C GLY A 70 11.75 1.17 3.20
N THR A 71 11.46 2.24 3.94
CA THR A 71 10.38 2.26 4.92
C THR A 71 9.11 2.73 4.24
N ASP A 72 8.03 1.99 4.46
CA ASP A 72 6.72 2.33 3.91
C ASP A 72 5.83 2.80 5.06
N PHE A 73 5.44 4.08 5.04
CA PHE A 73 4.60 4.67 6.08
C PHE A 73 3.14 4.71 5.64
N ALA A 74 2.22 4.58 6.60
CA ALA A 74 0.83 4.92 6.36
C ALA A 74 0.68 6.44 6.37
N GLU A 75 0.26 7.01 5.24
CA GLU A 75 0.10 8.46 5.10
C GLU A 75 -1.25 8.94 5.65
N ILE A 76 -1.23 10.01 6.44
CA ILE A 76 -2.44 10.70 6.91
C ILE A 76 -2.33 12.18 6.59
N ASN A 77 -3.41 12.71 6.02
CA ASN A 77 -3.53 14.13 5.69
C ASN A 77 -4.32 14.88 6.78
N LEU A 78 -3.96 16.14 7.00
CA LEU A 78 -4.63 17.03 7.96
C LEU A 78 -6.15 17.13 7.76
N GLY A 79 -6.62 17.30 6.52
CA GLY A 79 -8.06 17.39 6.27
C GLY A 79 -8.84 16.11 6.61
N ARG A 80 -8.18 14.95 6.63
CA ARG A 80 -8.81 13.68 7.06
C ARG A 80 -8.88 13.60 8.59
N LEU A 81 -7.91 14.18 9.29
CA LEU A 81 -7.96 14.32 10.75
C LEU A 81 -9.08 15.27 11.16
N GLN A 82 -9.21 16.42 10.49
CA GLN A 82 -10.29 17.37 10.77
C GLN A 82 -11.67 16.71 10.65
N LYS A 83 -11.95 16.01 9.55
CA LYS A 83 -13.22 15.27 9.38
C LYS A 83 -13.48 14.25 10.49
N ALA A 84 -12.44 13.57 10.97
CA ALA A 84 -12.58 12.60 12.05
C ALA A 84 -12.86 13.26 13.40
N VAL A 85 -12.36 14.49 13.62
CA VAL A 85 -12.72 15.32 14.78
C VAL A 85 -14.17 15.79 14.66
N ASP A 86 -14.58 16.27 13.49
CA ASP A 86 -15.96 16.73 13.26
C ASP A 86 -16.98 15.60 13.45
N GLU A 87 -16.63 14.38 13.02
CA GLU A 87 -17.42 13.15 13.22
C GLU A 87 -17.30 12.56 14.65
N LYS A 88 -16.58 13.23 15.56
CA LYS A 88 -16.33 12.80 16.96
C LYS A 88 -15.73 11.39 17.09
N LYS A 89 -14.99 10.94 16.07
CA LYS A 89 -14.28 9.65 16.08
C LYS A 89 -12.94 9.73 16.81
N ILE A 90 -12.45 10.95 17.06
CA ILE A 90 -11.21 11.23 17.75
C ILE A 90 -11.51 12.15 18.92
N ASP A 91 -11.00 11.77 20.08
CA ASP A 91 -10.99 12.65 21.24
C ASP A 91 -9.82 13.64 21.13
N VAL A 92 -10.16 14.92 21.11
CA VAL A 92 -9.24 16.06 20.93
C VAL A 92 -8.41 16.29 22.21
N SER A 93 -8.90 15.83 23.36
CA SER A 93 -8.20 15.98 24.65
C SER A 93 -7.12 14.93 24.88
N ALA A 94 -7.18 13.79 24.18
CA ALA A 94 -6.23 12.70 24.32
C ALA A 94 -5.06 12.83 23.32
N LYS A 95 -3.95 12.16 23.65
CA LYS A 95 -2.84 12.01 22.70
C LYS A 95 -3.25 11.09 21.55
N ILE A 96 -3.01 11.54 20.33
CA ILE A 96 -3.35 10.81 19.11
C ILE A 96 -2.13 9.98 18.69
N ASP A 97 -2.11 8.74 19.17
CA ASP A 97 -1.09 7.75 18.83
C ASP A 97 -1.56 6.79 17.72
N LEU A 98 -0.66 5.93 17.24
CA LEU A 98 -0.97 4.84 16.30
C LEU A 98 -2.21 3.98 16.67
N PRO A 99 -2.39 3.51 17.92
CA PRO A 99 -3.58 2.75 18.30
C PRO A 99 -4.86 3.59 18.22
N ALA A 100 -4.83 4.87 18.61
CA ALA A 100 -5.97 5.77 18.53
C ALA A 100 -6.39 6.02 17.08
N LEU A 101 -5.42 6.25 16.19
CA LEU A 101 -5.66 6.42 14.75
C LEU A 101 -6.23 5.16 14.08
N LYS A 102 -5.86 3.98 14.59
CA LYS A 102 -6.40 2.71 14.11
C LYS A 102 -7.83 2.48 14.62
N ALA A 103 -8.10 2.78 15.89
CA ALA A 103 -9.43 2.70 16.47
C ALA A 103 -10.42 3.65 15.76
N ALA A 104 -9.97 4.86 15.42
CA ALA A 104 -10.75 5.82 14.65
C ALA A 104 -10.94 5.44 13.16
N GLY A 105 -10.36 4.32 12.70
CA GLY A 105 -10.46 3.87 11.31
C GLY A 105 -9.68 4.74 10.30
N LEU A 106 -8.79 5.62 10.78
CA LEU A 106 -7.96 6.45 9.92
C LEU A 106 -6.82 5.65 9.27
N VAL A 107 -6.34 4.62 9.95
CA VAL A 107 -5.28 3.73 9.46
C VAL A 107 -5.72 2.29 9.61
N SER A 108 -5.70 1.52 8.51
CA SER A 108 -6.00 0.08 8.56
C SER A 108 -4.77 -0.74 8.98
N LYS A 109 -3.63 -0.49 8.33
CA LYS A 109 -2.35 -1.18 8.57
C LYS A 109 -1.28 -0.16 8.95
N SER A 110 -0.77 -0.28 10.17
CA SER A 110 0.42 0.43 10.62
C SER A 110 1.64 -0.26 10.00
N ARG A 111 2.08 0.21 8.82
CA ARG A 111 3.19 -0.37 8.05
C ARG A 111 4.52 -0.29 8.84
N ASP A 112 5.32 0.75 8.61
CA ASP A 112 6.48 1.11 9.44
C ASP A 112 6.22 2.32 10.35
N GLY A 113 4.96 2.76 10.40
CA GLY A 113 4.48 3.87 11.21
C GLY A 113 3.49 4.73 10.42
N VAL A 114 3.10 5.87 11.00
CA VAL A 114 2.25 6.87 10.35
C VAL A 114 3.07 8.10 10.01
N ARG A 115 2.90 8.59 8.77
CA ARG A 115 3.48 9.85 8.31
C ARG A 115 2.38 10.89 8.10
N LEU A 116 2.55 12.05 8.71
CA LEU A 116 1.59 13.14 8.65
C LEU A 116 1.96 14.15 7.55
N LEU A 117 0.98 14.48 6.70
CA LEU A 117 1.14 15.28 5.48
C LEU A 117 0.17 16.48 5.46
N ALA A 118 0.63 17.59 4.88
CA ALA A 118 -0.04 18.89 4.89
C ALA A 118 -1.08 19.06 3.76
N LYS A 119 -2.03 18.12 3.61
CA LYS A 119 -3.12 18.28 2.66
C LYS A 119 -4.44 18.54 3.38
N GLY A 120 -5.05 19.69 3.08
CA GLY A 120 -6.27 20.18 3.73
C GLY A 120 -5.96 21.02 4.98
N GLU A 121 -7.00 21.60 5.55
CA GLU A 121 -6.93 22.51 6.69
C GLU A 121 -7.21 21.77 8.00
N LEU A 122 -6.57 22.23 9.07
CA LEU A 122 -6.79 21.76 10.43
C LEU A 122 -7.07 22.97 11.31
N SER A 123 -8.22 22.98 11.98
CA SER A 123 -8.63 24.01 12.93
C SER A 123 -8.65 23.50 14.37
N ALA A 124 -8.73 22.18 14.56
CA ALA A 124 -8.70 21.54 15.86
C ALA A 124 -7.29 21.49 16.47
N LYS A 125 -7.19 21.75 17.78
CA LYS A 125 -5.97 21.58 18.58
C LYS A 125 -5.69 20.09 18.79
N LEU A 126 -4.69 19.53 18.13
CA LEU A 126 -4.36 18.11 18.22
C LEU A 126 -2.95 17.88 18.77
N ASN A 127 -2.83 16.93 19.70
CA ASN A 127 -1.54 16.42 20.18
C ASN A 127 -1.26 15.08 19.49
N LEU A 128 -0.34 15.06 18.54
CA LEU A 128 -0.10 13.93 17.63
C LEU A 128 1.25 13.27 17.90
N GLU A 129 1.26 11.96 18.14
CA GLU A 129 2.49 11.15 18.18
C GLU A 129 2.58 10.28 16.91
N VAL A 130 3.44 10.68 15.97
CA VAL A 130 3.56 10.06 14.65
C VAL A 130 4.99 9.63 14.34
N ALA A 131 5.17 8.70 13.40
CA ALA A 131 6.51 8.22 13.02
C ALA A 131 7.27 9.21 12.12
N GLY A 132 6.56 10.15 11.49
CA GLY A 132 7.15 11.25 10.74
C GLY A 132 6.12 12.30 10.36
N ALA A 133 6.56 13.52 10.12
CA ALA A 133 5.70 14.61 9.64
C ALA A 133 6.44 15.43 8.58
N SER A 134 5.71 15.96 7.59
CA SER A 134 6.27 16.98 6.68
C SER A 134 6.39 18.33 7.38
N LYS A 135 7.40 19.14 7.03
CA LYS A 135 7.63 20.47 7.63
C LYS A 135 6.37 21.35 7.60
N SER A 136 5.74 21.45 6.42
CA SER A 136 4.49 22.19 6.24
C SER A 136 3.31 21.68 7.09
N ALA A 137 3.35 20.42 7.50
CA ALA A 137 2.29 19.86 8.33
C ALA A 137 2.52 20.13 9.82
N VAL A 138 3.78 20.13 10.26
CA VAL A 138 4.15 20.58 11.61
C VAL A 138 3.74 22.04 11.79
N GLU A 139 4.09 22.91 10.84
CA GLU A 139 3.70 24.32 10.87
C GLU A 139 2.18 24.52 10.90
N ALA A 140 1.43 23.74 10.12
CA ALA A 140 -0.04 23.82 10.11
C ALA A 140 -0.66 23.35 11.44
N VAL A 141 -0.09 22.32 12.08
CA VAL A 141 -0.56 21.83 13.40
C VAL A 141 -0.19 22.83 14.51
N GLU A 142 0.99 23.43 14.47
CA GLU A 142 1.42 24.47 15.40
C GLU A 142 0.55 25.73 15.27
N LYS A 143 0.19 26.14 14.04
CA LYS A 143 -0.77 27.23 13.80
C LYS A 143 -2.16 26.95 14.38
N ALA A 144 -2.60 25.70 14.37
CA ALA A 144 -3.84 25.28 15.02
C ALA A 144 -3.70 25.19 16.56
N GLY A 145 -2.51 25.39 17.13
CA GLY A 145 -2.23 25.32 18.55
C GLY A 145 -2.06 23.89 19.09
N GLY A 146 -1.73 22.93 18.21
CA GLY A 146 -1.42 21.55 18.54
C GLY A 146 0.08 21.28 18.72
N SER A 147 0.44 20.03 19.03
CA SER A 147 1.82 19.57 19.14
C SER A 147 2.06 18.29 18.34
N VAL A 148 3.25 18.16 17.73
CA VAL A 148 3.65 16.96 16.98
C VAL A 148 4.92 16.37 17.57
N VAL A 149 4.83 15.16 18.12
CA VAL A 149 5.98 14.39 18.59
C VAL A 149 6.30 13.32 17.55
N VAL A 150 7.55 13.35 17.05
CA VAL A 150 8.01 12.39 16.05
C VAL A 150 8.75 11.23 16.72
N THR A 151 8.09 10.07 16.80
CA THR A 151 8.64 8.86 17.42
C THR A 151 8.92 7.80 16.36
N TYR A 152 10.03 7.94 15.64
CA TYR A 152 10.44 6.93 14.65
C TYR A 152 11.31 5.84 15.28
N LYS A 153 10.75 4.63 15.46
CA LYS A 153 11.53 3.43 15.83
C LYS A 153 11.82 2.60 14.58
N LYS A 154 13.05 2.67 14.07
CA LYS A 154 13.49 1.82 12.96
C LYS A 154 13.38 0.35 13.37
N LYS A 155 12.62 -0.46 12.61
CA LYS A 155 12.58 -1.92 12.81
C LYS A 155 14.00 -2.48 12.68
N VAL A 156 14.49 -3.04 13.78
CA VAL A 156 15.73 -3.81 13.81
C VAL A 156 15.38 -5.25 13.48
N THR A 157 16.00 -5.82 12.45
CA THR A 157 15.89 -7.25 12.16
C THR A 157 16.54 -8.04 13.29
N ALA A 158 15.71 -8.54 14.20
CA ALA A 158 16.12 -9.41 15.29
C ALA A 158 16.19 -10.86 14.81
N ASN A 159 17.08 -11.65 15.44
CA ASN A 159 17.09 -13.10 15.28
C ASN A 159 15.83 -13.72 15.90
N LYS A 160 15.60 -15.03 15.71
CA LYS A 160 14.50 -15.77 16.34
C LYS A 160 14.41 -15.61 17.87
N LYS A 161 15.50 -15.22 18.54
CA LYS A 161 15.59 -14.96 19.99
C LYS A 161 15.31 -13.50 20.40
N GLY A 162 14.94 -12.61 19.47
CA GLY A 162 14.68 -11.19 19.77
C GLY A 162 15.93 -10.31 19.88
N GLU A 163 17.13 -10.89 19.80
CA GLU A 163 18.40 -10.16 19.84
C GLU A 163 18.77 -9.56 18.47
N PRO A 164 19.51 -8.42 18.42
CA PRO A 164 20.06 -7.88 17.18
C PRO A 164 20.94 -8.93 16.49
N GLY A 165 20.86 -9.02 15.16
CA GLY A 165 21.64 -10.00 14.39
C GLY A 165 23.16 -9.85 14.60
N LYS A 166 23.94 -10.91 14.36
CA LYS A 166 25.42 -10.92 14.55
C LYS A 166 26.13 -9.72 13.90
N ARG A 167 25.65 -9.26 12.75
CA ARG A 167 26.17 -8.09 12.03
C ARG A 167 25.90 -6.77 12.77
N GLN A 168 24.75 -6.65 13.42
CA GLN A 168 24.39 -5.47 14.21
C GLN A 168 25.16 -5.43 15.53
N GLN A 169 25.29 -6.57 16.21
CA GLN A 169 26.14 -6.69 17.42
C GLN A 169 27.57 -6.22 17.13
N ARG A 170 28.20 -6.73 16.07
CA ARG A 170 29.53 -6.27 15.62
C ARG A 170 29.62 -4.76 15.33
N ARG A 171 28.55 -4.14 14.82
CA ARG A 171 28.51 -2.67 14.58
C ARG A 171 28.38 -1.89 15.88
N ILE A 172 27.62 -2.39 16.84
CA ILE A 172 27.48 -1.77 18.15
C ILE A 172 28.82 -1.86 18.89
N ASP A 173 29.46 -3.03 18.87
CA ASP A 173 30.75 -3.26 19.54
C ASP A 173 31.87 -2.42 18.93
N SER A 174 31.89 -2.26 17.61
CA SER A 174 32.88 -1.40 16.94
C SER A 174 32.63 0.09 17.18
N ALA A 175 31.36 0.51 17.28
CA ALA A 175 31.01 1.88 17.66
C ALA A 175 31.45 2.19 19.10
N LYS A 176 31.22 1.27 20.04
CA LYS A 176 31.70 1.38 21.44
C LYS A 176 33.22 1.51 21.50
N LYS A 177 33.96 0.61 20.83
CA LYS A 177 35.43 0.66 20.76
C LYS A 177 35.98 1.94 20.13
N ARG A 178 35.25 2.58 19.21
CA ARG A 178 35.63 3.88 18.64
C ARG A 178 35.36 5.02 19.61
N ALA A 179 34.25 4.99 20.33
CA ALA A 179 33.95 5.99 21.36
C ALA A 179 34.97 5.95 22.50
N GLU A 180 35.34 4.76 22.97
CA GLU A 180 36.39 4.54 23.99
C GLU A 180 37.80 4.97 23.54
N ARG A 181 38.04 5.11 22.24
CA ARG A 181 39.34 5.56 21.70
C ARG A 181 39.40 7.08 21.48
N ASN A 182 38.24 7.73 21.39
CA ASN A 182 38.10 9.14 21.08
C ASN A 182 37.64 9.98 22.29
N GLY A 183 37.42 9.36 23.44
CA GLY A 183 37.23 10.01 24.74
C GLY A 183 38.43 9.73 25.63
#